data_AF-A0A937M3H1-F1
#
_entry.id   AF-A0A937M3H1-F1
#
_cell.length_a   1.000
_cell.length_b   1.000
_cell.length_c   1.000
_cell.angle_alpha   90.00
_cell.angle_beta   90.00
_cell.angle_gamma   90.00
#
_symmetry.space_group_name_H-M   'P 1'
#
loop_
_entity.id
_entity.type
_entity.pdbx_description
1 polymer ?
#
loop_
_entity_poly.entity_id
_entity_poly.type
_entity_poly.pdbx_seq_one_letter_code
_entity_poly.pdbx_strand_id
1 'polypeptide(L)'
;MRFLGAQKLIKMALLLCFLLSAMSQSSSQNNEPDPDKQLEVTEALFKCLTEMTRSSTGAFFVDNMLGDIDATVAVANSETGGEYPVGSLVSLIPTEVMIKHREGWNETTNDWEFFELTVSEEGSEIAVRGTTEVVNRFGGNCFGCHMLARSEWDLICGTGHGCAPLPIDRETITNMQNGDPRCIKQD
;
A
#
# COMPACT_ATOMS: atom_id res chain seq x y z
N MET A 1 -37.40 69.55 -35.63
CA MET A 1 -36.19 69.77 -36.47
C MET A 1 -35.80 68.42 -37.08
N ARG A 2 -35.46 68.43 -38.38
CA ARG A 2 -35.15 67.27 -39.26
C ARG A 2 -34.06 66.37 -38.63
N PHE A 3 -33.99 65.05 -38.81
CA PHE A 3 -33.76 64.33 -40.08
C PHE A 3 -34.10 62.83 -39.98
N LEU A 4 -34.61 62.28 -41.09
CA LEU A 4 -34.76 60.85 -41.38
C LEU A 4 -33.39 60.16 -41.55
N GLY A 5 -33.33 58.87 -41.21
CA GLY A 5 -32.27 57.95 -41.65
C GLY A 5 -32.67 56.50 -41.37
N ALA A 6 -33.38 55.89 -42.33
CA ALA A 6 -33.76 54.49 -42.29
C ALA A 6 -32.70 53.60 -42.95
N GLN A 7 -32.79 52.30 -42.62
CA GLN A 7 -32.42 51.13 -43.45
C GLN A 7 -31.07 50.42 -43.21
N LYS A 8 -31.26 49.20 -42.71
CA LYS A 8 -30.82 47.91 -43.30
C LYS A 8 -29.47 47.33 -42.87
N LEU A 9 -29.63 46.18 -42.19
CA LEU A 9 -28.99 44.90 -42.50
C LEU A 9 -27.50 44.73 -42.17
N ILE A 10 -27.21 44.39 -40.92
CA ILE A 10 -26.15 43.43 -40.53
C ILE A 10 -26.74 42.65 -39.33
N LYS A 11 -27.53 41.58 -39.53
CA LYS A 11 -27.09 40.17 -39.64
C LYS A 11 -25.74 39.90 -38.94
N MET A 12 -25.79 39.49 -37.67
CA MET A 12 -25.23 38.22 -37.18
C MET A 12 -25.07 38.23 -35.66
N ALA A 13 -25.49 37.11 -35.06
CA ALA A 13 -24.91 36.56 -33.85
C ALA A 13 -25.09 37.35 -32.53
N LEU A 14 -26.30 37.33 -31.98
CA LEU A 14 -26.45 37.16 -30.52
C LEU A 14 -27.44 36.02 -30.28
N LEU A 15 -27.01 34.81 -30.65
CA LEU A 15 -27.63 33.54 -30.29
C LEU A 15 -26.63 32.80 -29.40
N LEU A 16 -27.11 32.29 -28.27
CA LEU A 16 -26.44 31.34 -27.36
C LEU A 16 -25.18 31.84 -26.62
N CYS A 17 -25.37 32.31 -25.38
CA CYS A 17 -24.38 32.20 -24.30
C CYS A 17 -25.09 32.11 -22.93
N PHE A 18 -26.06 31.20 -22.79
CA PHE A 18 -26.36 30.61 -21.48
C PHE A 18 -25.67 29.24 -21.47
N LEU A 19 -24.34 29.29 -21.33
CA LEU A 19 -23.52 28.12 -21.13
C LEU A 19 -23.82 27.57 -19.73
N LEU A 20 -24.29 26.32 -19.73
CA LEU A 20 -24.37 25.44 -18.58
C LEU A 20 -23.10 25.56 -17.75
N SER A 21 -23.19 26.13 -16.56
CA SER A 21 -22.21 25.87 -15.50
C SER A 21 -22.57 24.53 -14.88
N ALA A 22 -22.45 23.45 -15.65
CA ALA A 22 -22.30 22.13 -15.09
C ALA A 22 -20.94 22.14 -14.40
N MET A 23 -20.94 22.35 -13.10
CA MET A 23 -19.79 22.06 -12.25
C MET A 23 -19.48 20.58 -12.48
N SER A 24 -18.50 20.28 -13.32
CA SER A 24 -17.84 18.99 -13.31
C SER A 24 -17.22 18.86 -11.92
N GLN A 25 -17.97 18.24 -11.00
CA GLN A 25 -17.33 17.59 -9.87
C GLN A 25 -16.50 16.48 -10.49
N SER A 26 -15.24 16.80 -10.80
CA SER A 26 -14.22 15.78 -10.97
C SER A 26 -14.27 14.97 -9.68
N SER A 27 -14.84 13.77 -9.76
CA SER A 27 -14.63 12.75 -8.76
C SER A 27 -13.14 12.49 -8.76
N SER A 28 -12.40 13.24 -7.94
CA SER A 28 -11.15 12.71 -7.42
C SER A 28 -11.59 11.42 -6.76
N GLN A 29 -11.18 10.28 -7.30
CA GLN A 29 -11.31 9.06 -6.53
C GLN A 29 -10.55 9.35 -5.24
N ASN A 30 -11.28 9.39 -4.13
CA ASN A 30 -10.72 9.64 -2.82
C ASN A 30 -9.94 8.37 -2.45
N ASN A 31 -8.73 8.23 -3.00
CA ASN A 31 -7.75 7.21 -2.60
C ASN A 31 -7.07 7.59 -1.27
N GLU A 32 -7.69 8.48 -0.50
CA GLU A 32 -7.24 8.84 0.84
C GLU A 32 -7.67 7.74 1.81
N PRO A 33 -6.79 7.32 2.73
CA PRO A 33 -7.15 6.41 3.82
C PRO A 33 -8.43 6.83 4.57
N ASP A 34 -9.37 5.90 4.75
CA ASP A 34 -10.55 6.12 5.59
C ASP A 34 -10.17 6.02 7.09
N PRO A 35 -10.22 7.13 7.85
CA PRO A 35 -9.79 7.14 9.25
C PRO A 35 -10.63 6.24 10.16
N ASP A 36 -11.89 5.97 9.83
CA ASP A 36 -12.77 5.11 10.63
C ASP A 36 -12.41 3.62 10.48
N LYS A 37 -11.66 3.29 9.43
CA LYS A 37 -11.22 1.93 9.09
C LYS A 37 -9.75 1.68 9.42
N GLN A 38 -9.04 2.71 9.84
CA GLN A 38 -7.63 2.62 10.19
C GLN A 38 -7.45 1.81 11.48
N LEU A 39 -6.42 0.98 11.49
CA LEU A 39 -5.95 0.29 12.68
C LEU A 39 -4.87 1.14 13.34
N GLU A 40 -4.86 1.18 14.66
CA GLU A 40 -3.79 1.84 15.41
C GLU A 40 -2.52 1.00 15.35
N VAL A 41 -1.59 1.40 14.49
CA VAL A 41 -0.29 0.75 14.33
C VAL A 41 0.77 1.56 15.07
N THR A 42 1.43 0.92 16.03
CA THR A 42 2.56 1.47 16.78
C THR A 42 3.81 0.62 16.60
N GLU A 43 4.98 1.21 16.87
CA GLU A 43 6.28 0.56 16.76
C GLU A 43 6.42 -0.73 17.58
N ALA A 44 5.65 -0.85 18.67
CA ALA A 44 5.64 -2.04 19.53
C ALA A 44 5.16 -3.32 18.83
N LEU A 45 4.50 -3.20 17.67
CA LEU A 45 4.12 -4.33 16.84
C LEU A 45 5.31 -4.95 16.11
N PHE A 46 6.35 -4.17 15.82
CA PHE A 46 7.48 -4.58 14.99
C PHE A 46 8.57 -5.22 15.85
N LYS A 47 8.37 -6.51 16.12
CA LYS A 47 9.27 -7.35 16.91
C LYS A 47 10.33 -8.01 16.02
N CYS A 48 11.18 -8.80 16.67
CA CYS A 48 12.09 -9.73 16.00
C CYS A 48 11.35 -10.59 14.96
N LEU A 49 11.91 -10.72 13.74
CA LEU A 49 11.33 -11.56 12.69
C LEU A 49 11.08 -13.02 13.11
N THR A 50 11.94 -13.60 13.95
CA THR A 50 11.77 -14.99 14.38
C THR A 50 10.67 -15.19 15.44
N GLU A 51 10.07 -14.11 15.95
CA GLU A 51 8.85 -14.20 16.75
C GLU A 51 7.59 -14.30 15.89
N MET A 52 7.69 -13.95 14.60
CA MET A 52 6.62 -14.09 13.63
C MET A 52 6.59 -15.49 13.01
N THR A 53 5.48 -15.86 12.38
CA THR A 53 5.36 -17.14 11.68
C THR A 53 6.00 -17.07 10.30
N ARG A 54 6.99 -17.92 10.04
CA ARG A 54 7.61 -18.04 8.72
C ARG A 54 6.65 -18.74 7.73
N SER A 55 6.51 -18.20 6.52
CA SER A 55 5.69 -18.83 5.47
C SER A 55 6.28 -20.18 5.04
N SER A 56 5.45 -21.06 4.46
CA SER A 56 5.82 -22.43 4.07
C SER A 56 6.93 -22.48 3.02
N THR A 57 7.00 -21.46 2.15
CA THR A 57 8.09 -21.28 1.18
C THR A 57 9.40 -20.79 1.84
N GLY A 58 9.32 -20.34 3.09
CA GLY A 58 10.40 -19.70 3.82
C GLY A 58 10.79 -18.35 3.23
N ALA A 59 9.98 -17.73 2.38
CA ALA A 59 10.33 -16.47 1.74
C ALA A 59 10.21 -15.28 2.70
N PHE A 60 9.14 -15.22 3.49
CA PHE A 60 8.78 -14.08 4.34
C PHE A 60 8.19 -14.55 5.67
N PHE A 61 7.89 -13.61 6.55
CA PHE A 61 7.26 -13.84 7.85
C PHE A 61 5.91 -13.14 7.92
N VAL A 62 4.98 -13.72 8.68
CA VAL A 62 3.65 -13.20 8.92
C VAL A 62 3.28 -13.18 10.40
N ASP A 63 2.49 -12.19 10.79
CA ASP A 63 1.80 -12.11 12.07
C ASP A 63 0.39 -11.53 11.85
N ASN A 64 -0.43 -11.41 12.89
CA ASN A 64 -1.69 -10.69 12.85
C ASN A 64 -1.89 -9.87 14.12
N MET A 65 -1.95 -8.54 13.99
CA MET A 65 -2.08 -7.63 15.16
C MET A 65 -3.43 -7.74 15.89
N LEU A 66 -4.43 -8.38 15.28
CA LEU A 66 -5.73 -8.66 15.89
C LEU A 66 -5.85 -10.11 16.41
N GLY A 67 -4.79 -10.91 16.27
CA GLY A 67 -4.69 -12.27 16.79
C GLY A 67 -5.18 -13.38 15.85
N ASP A 68 -5.65 -13.06 14.64
CA ASP A 68 -6.10 -14.05 13.66
C ASP A 68 -4.92 -14.60 12.82
N ILE A 69 -3.93 -15.15 13.52
CA ILE A 69 -2.70 -15.67 12.88
C ILE A 69 -3.00 -16.87 11.99
N ASP A 70 -3.94 -17.73 12.36
CA ASP A 70 -4.27 -18.94 11.61
C ASP A 70 -4.82 -18.61 10.22
N ALA A 71 -5.70 -17.61 10.10
CA ALA A 71 -6.22 -17.17 8.80
C ALA A 71 -5.13 -16.48 7.97
N THR A 72 -4.28 -15.64 8.58
CA THR A 72 -3.14 -15.01 7.90
C THR A 72 -2.18 -16.07 7.34
N VAL A 73 -1.84 -17.09 8.12
CA VAL A 73 -0.95 -18.19 7.71
C VAL A 73 -1.58 -19.04 6.62
N ALA A 74 -2.90 -19.28 6.68
CA ALA A 74 -3.61 -20.03 5.64
C ALA A 74 -3.49 -19.35 4.27
N VAL A 75 -3.66 -18.02 4.21
CA VAL A 75 -3.52 -17.26 2.97
C VAL A 75 -2.06 -17.18 2.53
N ALA A 76 -1.13 -16.92 3.46
CA ALA A 76 0.31 -16.84 3.18
C ALA A 76 0.89 -18.12 2.57
N ASN A 77 0.28 -19.26 2.85
CA ASN A 77 0.71 -20.57 2.37
C ASN A 77 -0.15 -21.11 1.23
N SER A 78 -1.13 -20.34 0.74
CA SER A 78 -2.04 -20.75 -0.32
C SER A 78 -1.31 -20.90 -1.66
N GLU A 79 -1.51 -22.03 -2.34
CA GLU A 79 -0.97 -22.26 -3.70
C GLU A 79 -1.71 -21.45 -4.78
N THR A 80 -2.89 -20.93 -4.46
CA THR A 80 -3.74 -20.19 -5.39
C THR A 80 -3.97 -18.74 -4.96
N GLY A 81 -3.25 -18.29 -3.94
CA GLY A 81 -3.45 -16.97 -3.34
C GLY A 81 -4.74 -16.88 -2.51
N GLY A 82 -5.13 -15.65 -2.20
CA GLY A 82 -6.25 -15.32 -1.34
C GLY A 82 -6.11 -13.91 -0.78
N GLU A 83 -7.20 -13.40 -0.21
CA GLU A 83 -7.20 -12.11 0.47
C GLU A 83 -6.76 -12.28 1.93
N TYR A 84 -5.79 -11.48 2.36
CA TYR A 84 -5.31 -11.51 3.73
C TYR A 84 -6.36 -10.90 4.67
N PRO A 85 -6.61 -11.50 5.85
CA PRO A 85 -7.53 -10.94 6.81
C PRO A 85 -6.99 -9.63 7.39
N VAL A 86 -7.92 -8.79 7.86
CA VAL A 86 -7.60 -7.57 8.61
C VAL A 86 -6.60 -7.85 9.74
N GLY A 87 -5.66 -6.92 9.92
CA GLY A 87 -4.59 -7.02 10.91
C GLY A 87 -3.40 -7.86 10.48
N SER A 88 -3.45 -8.51 9.31
CA SER A 88 -2.30 -9.23 8.77
C SER A 88 -1.09 -8.31 8.67
N LEU A 89 0.05 -8.84 9.10
CA LEU A 89 1.35 -8.19 9.03
C LEU A 89 2.27 -9.09 8.23
N VAL A 90 2.94 -8.55 7.22
CA VAL A 90 3.86 -9.30 6.35
C VAL A 90 5.19 -8.58 6.27
N SER A 91 6.29 -9.30 6.47
CA SER A 91 7.64 -8.76 6.39
C SER A 91 8.58 -9.72 5.66
N LEU A 92 9.29 -9.19 4.66
CA LEU A 92 10.31 -9.93 3.91
C LEU A 92 11.69 -9.80 4.58
N ILE A 93 12.06 -8.59 5.01
CA ILE A 93 13.32 -8.27 5.70
C ILE A 93 13.05 -7.35 6.90
N PRO A 94 13.96 -7.25 7.88
CA PRO A 94 13.69 -6.55 9.15
C PRO A 94 13.24 -5.09 9.01
N THR A 95 13.70 -4.41 7.96
CA THR A 95 13.51 -2.97 7.74
C THR A 95 12.25 -2.62 6.97
N GLU A 96 11.39 -3.59 6.64
CA GLU A 96 10.14 -3.32 5.93
C GLU A 96 9.00 -4.21 6.42
N VAL A 97 7.79 -3.68 6.36
CA VAL A 97 6.58 -4.40 6.75
C VAL A 97 5.38 -3.78 6.06
N MET A 98 4.37 -4.59 5.78
CA MET A 98 3.05 -4.14 5.34
C MET A 98 1.97 -4.67 6.27
N ILE A 99 0.96 -3.83 6.56
CA ILE A 99 -0.16 -4.15 7.44
C ILE A 99 -1.49 -3.97 6.69
N LYS A 100 -2.39 -4.94 6.85
CA LYS A 100 -3.75 -4.90 6.29
C LYS A 100 -4.70 -4.20 7.25
N HIS A 101 -5.28 -3.08 6.84
CA HIS A 101 -6.33 -2.37 7.57
C HIS A 101 -7.71 -3.00 7.36
N ARG A 102 -8.77 -2.36 7.89
CA ARG A 102 -10.15 -2.85 7.71
C ARG A 102 -10.59 -2.63 6.27
N GLU A 103 -11.50 -3.50 5.81
CA GLU A 103 -12.02 -3.51 4.45
C GLU A 103 -12.49 -2.12 3.97
N GLY A 104 -11.89 -1.66 2.88
CA GLY A 104 -12.14 -0.37 2.25
C GLY A 104 -11.54 0.83 2.99
N TRP A 105 -10.48 0.61 3.77
CA TRP A 105 -9.58 1.65 4.27
C TRP A 105 -8.86 2.36 3.12
N ASN A 106 -8.38 1.61 2.13
CA ASN A 106 -7.78 2.17 0.92
C ASN A 106 -8.01 1.24 -0.28
N GLU A 107 -8.85 1.68 -1.22
CA GLU A 107 -9.20 0.89 -2.41
C GLU A 107 -7.98 0.61 -3.31
N THR A 108 -7.03 1.55 -3.39
CA THR A 108 -5.89 1.43 -4.31
C THR A 108 -4.89 0.39 -3.81
N THR A 109 -4.65 0.32 -2.51
CA THR A 109 -3.70 -0.62 -1.91
C THR A 109 -4.36 -1.88 -1.39
N ASN A 110 -5.63 -2.13 -1.71
CA ASN A 110 -6.42 -3.22 -1.13
C ASN A 110 -6.25 -3.30 0.40
N ASP A 111 -6.36 -2.14 1.05
CA ASP A 111 -6.23 -1.92 2.48
C ASP A 111 -4.83 -2.12 3.08
N TRP A 112 -3.80 -2.31 2.26
CA TRP A 112 -2.42 -2.41 2.73
C TRP A 112 -1.79 -1.03 2.98
N GLU A 113 -1.18 -0.87 4.15
CA GLU A 113 -0.23 0.19 4.44
C GLU A 113 1.20 -0.36 4.40
N PHE A 114 2.12 0.41 3.84
CA PHE A 114 3.53 0.05 3.72
C PHE A 114 4.37 0.84 4.70
N PHE A 115 5.40 0.21 5.26
CA PHE A 115 6.28 0.78 6.25
C PHE A 115 7.74 0.50 5.91
N GLU A 116 8.57 1.53 6.03
CA GLU A 116 10.01 1.40 6.21
C GLU A 116 10.33 1.57 7.70
N LEU A 117 11.13 0.64 8.23
CA LEU A 117 11.57 0.63 9.61
C LEU A 117 13.06 0.95 9.71
N THR A 118 13.43 1.63 10.79
CA THR A 118 14.78 1.54 11.35
C THR A 118 14.75 0.51 12.47
N VAL A 119 15.71 -0.41 12.49
CA VAL A 119 15.78 -1.49 13.49
C VAL A 119 17.12 -1.46 14.21
N SER A 120 17.09 -1.69 15.52
CA SER A 120 18.25 -1.83 16.38
C SER A 120 18.01 -2.93 17.42
N GLU A 121 18.98 -3.14 18.31
CA GLU A 121 18.83 -4.09 19.42
C GLU A 121 17.73 -3.66 20.40
N GLU A 122 17.49 -2.36 20.51
CA GLU A 122 16.49 -1.76 21.40
C GLU A 122 15.05 -1.85 20.87
N GLY A 123 14.87 -2.06 19.57
CA GLY A 123 13.54 -2.16 18.96
C GLY A 123 13.47 -1.67 17.52
N SER A 124 12.32 -1.08 17.18
CA SER A 124 12.01 -0.58 15.84
C SER A 124 11.47 0.84 15.92
N GLU A 125 11.78 1.64 14.91
CA GLU A 125 11.20 2.96 14.68
C GLU A 125 10.57 3.01 13.28
N ILE A 126 9.43 3.70 13.15
CA ILE A 126 8.82 3.95 11.84
C ILE A 126 9.58 5.09 11.17
N ALA A 127 10.36 4.77 10.14
CA ALA A 127 11.05 5.77 9.34
C ALA A 127 10.07 6.45 8.36
N VAL A 128 9.26 5.65 7.67
CA VAL A 128 8.23 6.11 6.73
C VAL A 128 7.05 5.13 6.77
N ARG A 129 5.83 5.63 6.62
CA ARG A 129 4.62 4.82 6.39
C ARG A 129 3.66 5.52 5.44
N GLY A 130 2.75 4.76 4.83
CA GLY A 130 1.72 5.31 3.95
C GLY A 130 1.27 4.31 2.88
N THR A 131 0.71 4.83 1.79
CA THR A 131 0.08 4.03 0.74
C THR A 131 0.88 4.07 -0.57
N THR A 132 0.39 4.79 -1.57
CA THR A 132 0.94 4.82 -2.93
C THR A 132 2.23 5.62 -3.06
N GLU A 133 2.47 6.52 -2.11
CA GLU A 133 3.53 7.54 -2.13
C GLU A 133 4.79 7.12 -1.35
N VAL A 134 4.76 5.98 -0.65
CA VAL A 134 5.88 5.53 0.19
C VAL A 134 7.06 5.13 -0.67
N VAL A 135 8.19 5.80 -0.44
CA VAL A 135 9.47 5.53 -1.08
C VAL A 135 10.49 5.24 0.02
N ASN A 136 11.19 4.10 -0.10
CA ASN A 136 12.22 3.71 0.85
C ASN A 136 13.47 4.61 0.73
N ARG A 137 14.41 4.53 1.69
CA ARG A 137 15.66 5.30 1.68
C ARG A 137 16.54 5.13 0.42
N PHE A 138 16.31 4.09 -0.37
CA PHE A 138 17.03 3.79 -1.61
C PHE A 138 16.30 4.29 -2.87
N GLY A 139 15.15 4.97 -2.72
CA GLY A 139 14.37 5.51 -3.83
C GLY A 139 13.38 4.52 -4.46
N GLY A 140 13.19 3.33 -3.87
CA GLY A 140 12.20 2.35 -4.33
C GLY A 140 10.82 2.61 -3.75
N ASN A 141 9.78 2.65 -4.58
CA ASN A 141 8.39 2.82 -4.14
C ASN A 141 7.76 1.47 -3.78
N CYS A 142 7.18 1.36 -2.57
CA CYS A 142 6.61 0.11 -2.07
C CYS A 142 5.43 -0.34 -2.94
N PHE A 143 4.40 0.51 -3.07
CA PHE A 143 3.21 0.16 -3.84
C PHE A 143 3.51 -0.17 -5.31
N GLY A 144 4.41 0.56 -5.95
CA GLY A 144 4.80 0.36 -7.34
C GLY A 144 5.42 -1.01 -7.62
N CYS A 145 6.12 -1.59 -6.64
CA CYS A 145 6.58 -2.97 -6.74
C CYS A 145 5.43 -3.96 -6.51
N HIS A 146 4.60 -3.72 -5.50
CA HIS A 146 3.54 -4.63 -5.04
C HIS A 146 2.33 -4.69 -5.99
N MET A 147 2.00 -3.59 -6.68
CA MET A 147 0.88 -3.51 -7.64
C MET A 147 1.06 -4.38 -8.88
N LEU A 148 2.26 -4.93 -9.09
CA LEU A 148 2.56 -5.85 -10.19
C LEU A 148 2.14 -7.29 -9.87
N ALA A 149 1.85 -7.60 -8.61
CA ALA A 149 1.32 -8.90 -8.23
C ALA A 149 -0.02 -9.13 -8.96
N ARG A 150 -0.23 -10.34 -9.49
CA ARG A 150 -1.54 -10.70 -10.01
C ARG A 150 -2.56 -10.65 -8.87
N SER A 151 -3.80 -10.34 -9.22
CA SER A 151 -4.87 -10.02 -8.26
C SER A 151 -5.11 -11.09 -7.21
N GLU A 152 -4.89 -12.37 -7.54
CA GLU A 152 -5.08 -13.47 -6.58
C GLU A 152 -4.09 -13.43 -5.40
N TRP A 153 -2.97 -12.69 -5.51
CA TRP A 153 -1.93 -12.64 -4.49
C TRP A 153 -2.05 -11.44 -3.54
N ASP A 154 -3.11 -10.63 -3.66
CA ASP A 154 -3.40 -9.55 -2.71
C ASP A 154 -2.19 -8.64 -2.45
N LEU A 155 -1.59 -8.15 -3.54
CA LEU A 155 -0.37 -7.33 -3.52
C LEU A 155 0.87 -7.99 -2.92
N ILE A 156 0.84 -9.27 -2.53
CA ILE A 156 2.04 -9.98 -2.07
C ILE A 156 2.87 -10.44 -3.26
N CYS A 157 4.02 -9.80 -3.45
CA CYS A 157 4.98 -10.21 -4.45
C CYS A 157 5.76 -11.47 -4.06
N GLY A 158 6.01 -12.31 -5.05
CA GLY A 158 6.72 -13.58 -4.89
C GLY A 158 7.08 -14.20 -6.24
N THR A 159 7.87 -15.27 -6.20
CA THR A 159 8.22 -16.02 -7.41
C THR A 159 6.96 -16.57 -8.07
N GLY A 160 6.74 -16.22 -9.34
CA GLY A 160 5.56 -16.65 -10.08
C GLY A 160 4.28 -15.87 -9.77
N HIS A 161 4.34 -14.81 -8.96
CA HIS A 161 3.17 -13.94 -8.66
C HIS A 161 2.97 -12.81 -9.70
N GLY A 162 3.87 -12.69 -10.69
CA GLY A 162 3.79 -11.64 -11.73
C GLY A 162 4.67 -10.42 -11.50
N CYS A 163 5.29 -10.31 -10.33
CA CYS A 163 6.18 -9.21 -9.99
C CYS A 163 7.55 -9.28 -10.69
N ALA A 164 8.20 -8.12 -10.80
CA ALA A 164 9.60 -8.06 -11.20
C ALA A 164 10.50 -8.71 -10.13
N PRO A 165 11.65 -9.29 -10.52
CA PRO A 165 12.65 -9.75 -9.55
C PRO A 165 13.14 -8.62 -8.65
N LEU A 166 13.43 -8.95 -7.39
CA LEU A 166 14.06 -8.02 -6.47
C LEU A 166 15.50 -7.69 -6.92
N PRO A 167 16.03 -6.51 -6.57
CA PRO A 167 17.41 -6.12 -6.88
C PRO A 167 18.46 -6.85 -6.01
N ILE A 168 18.02 -7.77 -5.15
CA ILE A 168 18.84 -8.60 -4.27
C ILE A 168 18.39 -10.06 -4.38
N ASP A 169 19.32 -10.99 -4.17
CA ASP A 169 19.06 -12.42 -4.28
C ASP A 169 18.52 -13.02 -2.97
N ARG A 170 18.11 -14.30 -3.06
CA ARG A 170 17.54 -15.04 -1.92
C ARG A 170 18.54 -15.21 -0.78
N GLU A 171 19.83 -15.34 -1.08
CA GLU A 171 20.89 -15.47 -0.06
C GLU A 171 21.02 -14.18 0.74
N THR A 172 21.09 -13.03 0.06
CA THR A 172 21.11 -11.71 0.69
C THR A 172 19.89 -11.49 1.58
N ILE A 173 18.69 -11.82 1.10
CA ILE A 173 17.47 -11.75 1.91
C ILE A 173 17.57 -12.65 3.14
N THR A 174 18.07 -13.87 3.00
CA THR A 174 18.27 -14.79 4.15
C THR A 174 19.23 -14.20 5.18
N ASN A 175 20.32 -13.60 4.72
CA ASN A 175 21.31 -12.98 5.61
C ASN A 175 20.72 -11.78 6.35
N MET A 176 19.90 -10.96 5.68
CA MET A 176 19.15 -9.88 6.33
C MET A 176 18.15 -10.41 7.36
N GLN A 177 17.41 -11.47 7.03
CA GLN A 177 16.46 -12.12 7.94
C GLN A 177 17.14 -12.68 9.18
N ASN A 178 18.28 -13.35 9.01
CA ASN A 178 19.06 -13.93 10.12
C ASN A 178 19.81 -12.87 10.94
N GLY A 179 20.11 -11.72 10.34
CA GLY A 179 20.81 -10.60 10.96
C GLY A 179 19.89 -9.56 11.58
N ASP A 180 18.61 -9.88 11.83
CA ASP A 180 17.69 -8.97 12.51
C ASP A 180 18.25 -8.63 13.91
N PRO A 181 18.64 -7.38 14.17
CA PRO A 181 19.28 -6.99 15.43
C PRO A 181 18.34 -7.10 16.62
N ARG A 182 17.02 -7.20 16.40
CA ARG A 182 16.03 -7.38 17.47
C ARG A 182 15.97 -8.83 17.96
N CYS A 183 16.49 -9.78 17.18
CA CYS A 183 16.41 -11.22 17.47
C CYS A 183 17.52 -11.73 18.40
N ILE A 184 18.01 -10.88 19.31
CA ILE A 184 19.09 -11.24 20.23
C ILE A 184 18.62 -12.38 21.12
N LYS A 185 19.33 -13.49 21.04
CA LYS A 185 19.18 -14.60 21.99
C LYS A 185 19.78 -14.13 23.31
N GLN A 186 18.96 -14.02 24.35
CA GLN A 186 19.50 -13.91 25.70
C GLN A 186 20.24 -15.22 26.00
N ASP A 187 21.55 -15.14 26.23
CA ASP A 187 22.38 -16.24 26.73
C ASP A 187 22.04 -16.57 28.19
#